data_AF-A0A1J5E1P1-F1
#
_entry.id   AF-A0A1J5E1P1-F1
#
_cell.length_a   1.000
_cell.length_b   1.000
_cell.length_c   1.000
_cell.angle_alpha   90.00
_cell.angle_beta   90.00
_cell.angle_gamma   90.00
#
_symmetry.space_group_name_H-M   'P 1'
#
loop_
_entity.id
_entity.type
_entity.pdbx_description
1 polymer ?
#
loop_
_entity_poly.entity_id
_entity_poly.type
_entity_poly.pdbx_seq_one_letter_code
_entity_poly.pdbx_strand_id
1 'polypeptide(L)'
;MWSGYVGLWPQLAVLALLLNDHVLKASGALPGALTGKLSDLAGLFFFPLLLAALWHAIGARLSARTLLWACGLTALMFSAIQLSGAAVRAYSLVLRGLPLLYSSSAPSVTMDPSDLLALPMVALAYLYGRRHLHRDLES
;
A
#
# COMPACT_ATOMS: atom_id res chain seq x y z
N MET A 1 -25.90 -13.21 0.91
CA MET A 1 -25.34 -13.20 2.27
C MET A 1 -23.82 -13.34 2.13
N TRP A 2 -23.10 -12.27 2.46
CA TRP A 2 -21.66 -12.11 2.29
C TRP A 2 -20.95 -12.94 3.37
N SER A 3 -20.67 -14.22 3.09
CA SER A 3 -20.14 -15.17 4.07
C SER A 3 -18.62 -15.21 4.05
N GLY A 4 -18.00 -14.53 5.02
CA GLY A 4 -17.03 -15.20 5.89
C GLY A 4 -15.54 -15.26 5.53
N TYR A 5 -15.08 -14.80 4.36
CA TYR A 5 -13.63 -14.87 4.03
C TYR A 5 -13.07 -13.56 3.48
N VAL A 6 -13.21 -12.48 4.25
CA VAL A 6 -12.26 -11.37 4.13
C VAL A 6 -10.95 -11.90 4.73
N GLY A 7 -10.05 -12.42 3.89
CA GLY A 7 -8.87 -13.17 4.35
C GLY A 7 -8.08 -12.43 5.43
N LEU A 8 -7.58 -13.20 6.42
CA LEU A 8 -6.86 -12.68 7.59
C LEU A 8 -5.62 -11.85 7.22
N TRP A 9 -5.02 -12.12 6.06
CA TRP A 9 -3.77 -11.51 5.62
C TRP A 9 -3.84 -9.99 5.43
N PRO A 10 -4.81 -9.41 4.69
CA PRO A 10 -4.98 -7.97 4.62
C PRO A 10 -5.23 -7.31 5.98
N GLN A 11 -5.98 -7.96 6.87
CA GLN A 11 -6.26 -7.43 8.22
C GLN A 11 -4.99 -7.42 9.07
N LEU A 12 -4.18 -8.47 9.00
CA LEU A 12 -2.86 -8.55 9.64
C LEU A 12 -1.89 -7.51 9.09
N ALA A 13 -1.91 -7.24 7.78
CA ALA A 13 -1.10 -6.18 7.18
C ALA A 13 -1.51 -4.80 7.70
N VAL A 14 -2.82 -4.53 7.81
CA VAL A 14 -3.33 -3.30 8.41
C VAL A 14 -2.98 -3.21 9.90
N LEU A 15 -3.12 -4.29 10.67
CA LEU A 15 -2.72 -4.36 12.08
C LEU A 15 -1.23 -4.13 12.25
N ALA A 16 -0.39 -4.73 11.41
CA ALA A 16 1.05 -4.52 11.42
C ALA A 16 1.41 -3.07 11.09
N LEU A 17 0.74 -2.46 10.10
CA LEU A 17 0.87 -1.03 9.79
C LEU A 17 0.51 -0.17 11.00
N LEU A 18 -0.64 -0.43 11.61
CA LEU A 18 -1.18 0.37 12.72
C LEU A 18 -0.27 0.26 13.95
N LEU A 19 0.18 -0.95 14.29
CA LEU A 19 1.09 -1.18 15.41
C LEU A 19 2.47 -0.58 15.15
N ASN A 20 3.00 -0.70 13.93
CA ASN A 20 4.29 -0.13 13.55
C ASN A 20 4.28 1.41 13.58
N ASP A 21 3.28 2.05 12.97
CA ASP A 21 3.22 3.51 12.89
C ASP A 21 2.84 4.18 14.20
N HIS A 22 1.95 3.57 15.00
CA HIS A 22 1.43 4.22 16.22
C HIS A 22 2.14 3.78 17.51
N VAL A 23 2.76 2.61 17.54
CA VAL A 23 3.42 2.10 18.75
C VAL A 23 4.94 2.09 18.59
N LEU A 24 5.46 1.56 17.48
CA LEU A 24 6.91 1.40 17.32
C LEU A 24 7.61 2.70 16.91
N LYS A 25 7.04 3.48 15.99
CA LYS A 25 7.55 4.83 15.68
C LYS A 25 7.37 5.80 16.86
N ALA A 26 6.26 5.71 17.59
CA ALA A 26 5.99 6.60 18.73
C ALA A 26 6.84 6.28 19.97
N SER A 27 7.23 5.01 20.17
CA SER A 27 8.04 4.59 21.32
C SER A 27 9.54 4.87 21.16
N GLY A 28 10.02 5.16 19.94
CA GLY A 28 11.45 5.34 19.65
C GLY A 28 12.30 4.08 19.87
N ALA A 29 11.67 2.92 20.06
CA ALA A 29 12.34 1.67 20.43
C ALA A 29 13.08 0.99 19.26
N LEU A 30 12.77 1.38 18.01
CA LEU A 30 13.43 0.89 16.80
C LEU A 30 13.96 2.05 15.96
N PRO A 31 15.06 1.84 15.19
CA PRO A 31 15.52 2.82 14.23
C PRO A 31 14.41 3.16 13.24
N GLY A 32 14.14 4.45 13.03
CA GLY A 32 13.10 4.92 12.11
C GLY A 32 13.19 4.30 10.71
N ALA A 33 14.40 4.02 10.24
CA ALA A 33 14.67 3.33 8.97
C ALA A 33 14.08 1.90 8.91
N LEU A 34 14.08 1.14 10.01
CA LEU A 34 13.53 -0.22 10.04
C LEU A 34 11.99 -0.17 10.01
N THR A 35 11.40 0.76 10.77
CA THR A 35 9.95 0.96 10.81
C THR A 35 9.42 1.52 9.48
N GLY A 36 10.21 2.33 8.76
CA GLY A 36 9.89 2.78 7.41
C GLY A 36 9.75 1.62 6.44
N LYS A 37 10.75 0.73 6.39
CA LYS A 37 10.78 -0.42 5.47
C LYS A 37 9.66 -1.43 5.70
N LEU A 38 9.31 -1.69 6.97
CA LEU A 38 8.17 -2.54 7.31
C LEU A 38 6.84 -1.94 6.82
N SER A 39 6.69 -0.61 6.93
CA SER A 39 5.54 0.10 6.39
C SER A 39 5.48 0.02 4.87
N ASP A 40 6.62 0.13 4.19
CA ASP A 40 6.69 0.02 2.73
C ASP A 40 6.28 -1.38 2.26
N LEU A 41 6.79 -2.42 2.90
CA LEU A 41 6.42 -3.81 2.61
C LEU A 41 4.91 -4.05 2.79
N ALA A 42 4.35 -3.60 3.91
CA ALA A 42 2.92 -3.75 4.19
C ALA A 42 2.06 -2.91 3.23
N GLY A 43 2.50 -1.68 2.94
CA GLY A 43 1.87 -0.78 1.99
C GLY A 43 1.85 -1.37 0.59
N LEU A 44 2.99 -1.84 0.07
CA LEU A 44 3.11 -2.44 -1.27
C LEU A 44 2.31 -3.74 -1.43
N PHE A 45 2.05 -4.46 -0.34
CA PHE A 45 1.14 -5.61 -0.37
C PHE A 45 -0.34 -5.17 -0.35
N PHE A 46 -0.70 -4.21 0.50
CA PHE A 46 -2.09 -3.81 0.73
C PHE A 46 -2.65 -2.83 -0.32
N PHE A 47 -1.90 -1.80 -0.70
CA PHE A 47 -2.35 -0.75 -1.63
C PHE A 47 -2.92 -1.25 -2.95
N PRO A 48 -2.27 -2.21 -3.67
CA PRO A 48 -2.81 -2.65 -4.95
C PRO A 48 -4.12 -3.43 -4.80
N LEU A 49 -4.30 -4.14 -3.67
CA LEU A 49 -5.58 -4.80 -3.35
C LEU A 49 -6.67 -3.79 -3.03
N LEU A 50 -6.35 -2.76 -2.22
CA LEU A 50 -7.26 -1.67 -1.92
C LEU A 50 -7.68 -0.92 -3.19
N LEU A 51 -6.73 -0.59 -4.05
CA LEU A 51 -6.99 0.13 -5.30
C LEU A 51 -7.87 -0.68 -6.25
N ALA A 52 -7.64 -2.00 -6.37
CA ALA A 52 -8.51 -2.88 -7.13
C ALA A 52 -9.94 -2.93 -6.55
N ALA A 53 -10.07 -2.95 -5.21
CA ALA A 53 -11.36 -2.92 -4.53
C ALA A 53 -12.10 -1.57 -4.70
N LEU A 54 -11.37 -0.45 -4.65
CA LEU A 54 -11.94 0.88 -4.91
C LEU A 54 -12.43 1.02 -6.35
N TRP A 55 -11.64 0.54 -7.33
CA TRP A 55 -12.10 0.49 -8.72
C TRP A 55 -13.37 -0.32 -8.88
N HIS A 56 -13.47 -1.43 -8.16
CA HIS A 56 -14.69 -2.22 -8.15
C HIS A 56 -15.88 -1.46 -7.58
N ALA A 57 -15.68 -0.76 -6.46
CA ALA A 57 -16.73 0.01 -5.79
C ALA A 57 -17.31 1.13 -6.67
N ILE A 58 -16.51 1.68 -7.59
CA ILE A 58 -16.97 2.69 -8.57
C ILE A 58 -17.49 2.09 -9.89
N GLY A 59 -17.69 0.77 -9.94
CA GLY A 59 -18.35 0.08 -11.06
C GLY A 59 -17.40 -0.62 -12.05
N ALA A 60 -16.09 -0.64 -11.80
CA ALA A 60 -15.19 -1.43 -12.65
C ALA A 60 -15.34 -2.93 -12.38
N ARG A 61 -15.16 -3.75 -13.41
CA ARG A 61 -15.15 -5.20 -13.24
C ARG A 61 -13.87 -5.63 -12.54
N LEU A 62 -14.00 -6.36 -11.44
CA LEU A 62 -12.88 -7.08 -10.82
C LEU A 62 -12.39 -8.16 -11.79
N SER A 63 -11.13 -8.04 -12.21
CA SER A 63 -10.50 -8.95 -13.15
C SER A 63 -9.00 -9.00 -12.91
N ALA A 64 -8.34 -10.03 -13.44
CA ALA A 64 -6.88 -10.12 -13.42
C ALA A 64 -6.21 -8.89 -14.06
N ARG A 65 -6.86 -8.27 -15.06
CA ARG A 65 -6.38 -7.04 -15.72
C ARG A 65 -6.48 -5.82 -14.81
N THR A 66 -7.60 -5.67 -14.09
CA THR A 66 -7.80 -4.59 -13.11
C THR A 66 -6.78 -4.70 -11.97
N LEU A 67 -6.54 -5.91 -11.49
CA LEU A 67 -5.53 -6.19 -10.47
C LEU A 67 -4.11 -5.89 -10.96
N LEU A 68 -3.79 -6.25 -12.21
CA LEU A 68 -2.50 -5.95 -12.82
C LEU A 68 -2.28 -4.44 -12.94
N TRP A 69 -3.31 -3.68 -13.34
CA TRP A 69 -3.26 -2.22 -13.37
C TRP A 69 -3.03 -1.62 -11.99
N ALA A 70 -3.71 -2.14 -10.96
CA ALA A 70 -3.53 -1.68 -9.59
C ALA A 70 -2.09 -1.92 -9.10
N CYS A 71 -1.57 -3.12 -9.33
CA CYS A 71 -0.19 -3.48 -9.02
C CYS A 71 0.82 -2.58 -9.75
N GLY A 72 0.64 -2.39 -11.06
CA GLY A 72 1.51 -1.55 -11.87
C GLY A 72 1.50 -0.09 -11.41
N LEU A 73 0.32 0.47 -11.10
CA LEU A 73 0.21 1.85 -10.62
C LEU A 73 0.87 2.01 -9.25
N THR A 74 0.65 1.08 -8.32
CA THR A 74 1.31 1.13 -7.00
C THR A 74 2.83 1.06 -7.13
N ALA A 75 3.35 0.09 -7.90
CA ALA A 75 4.79 -0.07 -8.10
C ALA A 75 5.43 1.16 -8.76
N LEU A 76 4.75 1.75 -9.74
CA LEU A 76 5.23 2.93 -10.46
C LEU A 76 5.25 4.17 -9.56
N MET A 77 4.17 4.42 -8.82
CA MET A 77 4.10 5.55 -7.89
C MET A 77 5.15 5.43 -6.78
N PHE A 78 5.30 4.24 -6.20
CA PHE A 78 6.31 3.98 -5.18
C PHE A 78 7.73 4.19 -5.72
N SER A 79 8.05 3.59 -6.87
CA SER A 79 9.37 3.74 -7.50
C SER A 79 9.67 5.20 -7.86
N ALA A 80 8.67 5.95 -8.32
CA ALA A 80 8.82 7.36 -8.63
C ALA A 80 9.20 8.19 -7.39
N ILE A 81 8.54 7.93 -6.25
CA ILE A 81 8.82 8.61 -4.98
C ILE A 81 10.24 8.29 -4.49
N GLN A 82 10.69 7.03 -4.60
CA GLN A 82 12.02 6.63 -4.15
C GLN A 82 13.17 7.12 -5.05
N LEU A 83 12.91 7.32 -6.35
CA LEU A 83 13.94 7.66 -7.34
C LEU A 83 13.96 9.14 -7.76
N SER A 84 12.88 9.89 -7.53
CA SER A 84 12.74 11.26 -8.05
C SER A 84 12.31 12.27 -6.99
N GLY A 85 13.18 13.25 -6.75
CA GLY A 85 12.86 14.39 -5.87
C GLY A 85 11.66 15.21 -6.39
N ALA A 86 11.40 15.21 -7.69
CA ALA A 86 10.22 15.87 -8.26
C ALA A 86 8.92 15.13 -7.86
N ALA A 87 8.95 13.80 -7.83
CA ALA A 87 7.83 12.99 -7.37
C ALA A 87 7.57 13.17 -5.88
N VAL A 88 8.63 13.21 -5.05
CA VAL A 88 8.52 13.53 -3.61
C VAL A 88 7.84 14.89 -3.40
N ARG A 89 8.23 15.91 -4.18
CA ARG A 89 7.61 17.25 -4.11
C ARG A 89 6.14 17.22 -4.53
N ALA A 90 5.81 16.53 -5.61
CA ALA A 90 4.43 16.39 -6.06
C ALA A 90 3.55 15.67 -5.02
N TYR A 91 4.06 14.56 -4.46
CA TYR A 91 3.38 13.81 -3.40
C TYR A 91 3.18 14.65 -2.14
N SER A 92 4.22 15.40 -1.73
CA SER A 92 4.15 16.34 -0.61
C SER A 92 3.11 17.44 -0.83
N LEU A 93 2.95 17.92 -2.06
CA LEU A 93 1.94 18.92 -2.41
C LEU A 93 0.53 18.35 -2.27
N VAL A 94 0.30 17.13 -2.74
CA VAL A 94 -0.99 16.43 -2.60
C VAL A 94 -1.33 16.23 -1.12
N LEU A 95 -0.37 15.77 -0.32
CA LEU A 95 -0.55 15.58 1.13
C LEU A 95 -0.90 16.89 1.85
N ARG A 96 -0.24 18.00 1.50
CA ARG A 96 -0.56 19.34 2.03
C ARG A 96 -1.95 19.82 1.63
N GLY A 97 -2.47 19.37 0.48
CA GLY A 97 -3.83 19.64 0.02
C GLY A 97 -4.91 18.85 0.78
N LEU A 98 -4.53 17.93 1.67
CA LEU A 98 -5.44 17.10 2.50
C LEU A 98 -5.29 17.46 4.00
N PRO A 99 -5.68 18.68 4.41
CA PRO A 99 -5.47 19.18 5.78
C PRO A 99 -6.25 18.41 6.86
N LEU A 100 -7.29 17.67 6.46
CA LEU A 100 -8.06 16.78 7.36
C LEU A 100 -7.25 15.54 7.80
N LEU A 101 -6.21 15.16 7.05
CA LEU A 101 -5.39 13.98 7.34
C LEU A 101 -4.03 14.33 7.96
N TYR A 102 -3.51 15.53 7.73
CA TYR A 102 -2.20 15.98 8.24
C TYR A 102 -2.27 17.42 8.73
N SER A 103 -2.47 17.61 10.04
CA SER A 103 -2.75 18.95 10.60
C SER A 103 -1.53 19.87 10.77
N SER A 104 -0.28 19.39 10.72
CA SER A 104 0.84 20.26 11.16
C SER A 104 2.18 20.06 10.44
N SER A 105 2.45 18.88 9.88
CA SER A 105 3.74 18.59 9.23
C SER A 105 3.54 17.50 8.20
N ALA A 106 3.72 17.79 6.90
CA ALA A 106 3.79 16.73 5.91
C ALA A 106 4.96 15.79 6.30
N PRO A 107 4.76 14.46 6.33
CA PRO A 107 5.81 13.51 6.65
C PRO A 107 7.06 13.77 5.80
N SER A 108 8.26 13.75 6.39
CA SER A 108 9.49 13.91 5.63
C SER A 108 9.76 12.65 4.81
N VAL A 109 9.28 12.65 3.57
CA VAL A 109 9.56 11.57 2.62
C VAL A 109 10.99 11.72 2.13
N THR A 110 11.82 10.73 2.45
CA THR A 110 13.23 10.68 2.05
C THR A 110 13.39 9.69 0.90
N MET A 111 14.25 10.03 -0.05
CA MET A 111 14.57 9.12 -1.15
C MET A 111 15.54 8.06 -0.63
N ASP A 112 15.11 6.81 -0.59
CA ASP A 112 15.98 5.66 -0.31
C ASP A 112 15.77 4.59 -1.40
N PRO A 113 16.68 4.50 -2.39
CA PRO A 113 16.61 3.48 -3.44
C PRO A 113 16.61 2.03 -2.91
N SER A 114 17.07 1.80 -1.67
CA SER A 114 17.04 0.47 -1.05
C SER A 114 15.61 0.00 -0.75
N ASP A 115 14.63 0.91 -0.69
CA ASP A 115 13.23 0.55 -0.48
C ASP A 115 12.59 -0.10 -1.72
N LEU A 116 13.24 -0.01 -2.90
CA LEU A 116 12.83 -0.77 -4.09
C LEU A 116 12.89 -2.29 -3.85
N LEU A 117 13.64 -2.76 -2.84
CA LEU A 117 13.62 -4.15 -2.40
C LEU A 117 12.24 -4.58 -1.85
N ALA A 118 11.33 -3.64 -1.58
CA ALA A 118 9.96 -3.93 -1.18
C ALA A 118 9.02 -4.23 -2.38
N LEU A 119 9.42 -3.91 -3.63
CA LEU A 119 8.61 -4.17 -4.83
C LEU A 119 8.14 -5.63 -5.02
N PRO A 120 8.88 -6.67 -4.61
CA PRO A 120 8.38 -8.05 -4.64
C PRO A 120 7.05 -8.24 -3.89
N MET A 121 6.71 -7.40 -2.91
CA MET A 121 5.41 -7.45 -2.23
C MET A 121 4.23 -7.15 -3.16
N VAL A 122 4.44 -6.34 -4.20
CA VAL A 122 3.42 -6.10 -5.23
C VAL A 122 3.13 -7.38 -6.03
N ALA A 123 4.17 -8.16 -6.34
CA ALA A 123 3.99 -9.44 -7.00
C ALA A 123 3.23 -10.43 -6.10
N LEU A 124 3.53 -10.44 -4.79
CA LEU A 124 2.78 -11.23 -3.82
C LEU A 124 1.31 -10.80 -3.71
N ALA A 125 1.04 -9.49 -3.73
CA ALA A 125 -0.32 -8.96 -3.77
C ALA A 125 -1.08 -9.41 -5.02
N TYR A 126 -0.44 -9.36 -6.19
CA TYR A 126 -1.02 -9.85 -7.44
C TYR A 126 -1.35 -11.34 -7.36
N LEU A 127 -0.41 -12.17 -6.89
CA LEU A 127 -0.61 -13.62 -6.73
C LEU A 127 -1.75 -13.92 -5.74
N TYR A 128 -1.81 -13.19 -4.64
CA TYR A 128 -2.88 -13.31 -3.65
C TYR A 128 -4.24 -12.93 -4.25
N GLY A 129 -4.36 -11.75 -4.85
CA GLY A 129 -5.61 -11.28 -5.44
C GLY A 129 -6.10 -12.18 -6.59
N ARG A 130 -5.18 -12.68 -7.43
CA ARG A 130 -5.53 -13.58 -8.53
C ARG A 130 -6.09 -14.92 -8.04
N ARG A 131 -5.57 -15.46 -6.93
CA ARG A 131 -6.10 -16.69 -6.30
C ARG A 131 -7.51 -16.49 -5.74
N HIS A 132 -7.81 -15.32 -5.19
CA HIS A 132 -9.12 -15.03 -4.62
C HIS A 132 -10.17 -14.73 -5.71
N LEU A 133 -9.78 -14.03 -6.78
CA LEU A 133 -10.64 -13.82 -7.95
C LEU A 133 -11.11 -15.13 -8.60
N HIS A 134 -10.29 -16.19 -8.58
CA HIS A 134 -10.67 -17.48 -9.15
C HIS A 134 -11.72 -18.20 -8.31
N ARG A 135 -11.68 -18.04 -6.98
CA ARG A 135 -12.64 -18.66 -6.05
C ARG A 135 -14.04 -18.04 -6.16
N ASP A 136 -14.12 -16.73 -6.38
CA ASP A 136 -15.40 -16.03 -6.46
C ASP A 136 -16.15 -16.27 -7.79
N LEU A 137 -15.48 -16.81 -8.81
CA LEU A 137 -16.10 -17.18 -10.09
C LEU A 137 -16.63 -18.63 -10.09
N GLU A 138 -16.24 -19.45 -9.11
CA GLU A 138 -16.63 -20.86 -8.98
C GLU A 138 -17.77 -21.08 -7.96
N SER A 139 -18.22 -20.03 -7.24
CA SER A 139 -19.32 -20.04 -6.27
C SER A 139 -20.59 -19.36 -6.80
#